data_AF-A0A3M1RJI3-F1
#
_entry.id   AF-A0A3M1RJI3-F1
#
_cell.length_a   1.000
_cell.length_b   1.000
_cell.length_c   1.000
_cell.angle_alpha   90.00
_cell.angle_beta   90.00
_cell.angle_gamma   90.00
#
_symmetry.space_group_name_H-M   'P 1'
#
loop_
_entity.id
_entity.type
_entity.pdbx_description
1 polymer ?
#
loop_
_entity_poly.entity_id
_entity_poly.type
_entity_poly.pdbx_seq_one_letter_code
_entity_poly.pdbx_strand_id
1 'polypeptide(L)'
;MEKKIKAYYKMIALIIFLFQFTLPSFFMSAQAQEVECAGLKATIVGTDGNDVITGTYKKDVIAGLGGNDYILGKGGDDIICGGDGQDILVGNDGNDKLYGEGDNDMLVGNDGNDLLNGGEGIDVADGGIGVDRDFECENVSNTGLKVFHINLKADDGTPLEGALFVPKGKVKKVAVLVTHGTFGTYKKSFAGWVGYYWEPYKVVVLSLNRRDNGPTEGGGKTLFEDAVMDLKPGIDFLEKLGFNKVYVMGHSKGTQMAAIYPVLSKDKRVVAVGTYGTVANGRESIEYAIFGNGLLEKNEKKARELVKEGRGNELYEFMTHWGQKIKMTPSSFLSYYGKDTLSIVEREAEKLKIPYLIMWCQGDDVTPGKWSERLYKHLKEKRVNVSLIKLPEPTIPNPPPGYAAHRFLSREEETIKSTYDWLLKNVSEAGEEMESMKIPADLKEFDPPLVPEE
;
A
#
# COMPACT_ATOMS: atom_id res chain seq x y z
N MET A 1 -58.61 65.24 12.35
CA MET A 1 -57.51 64.31 12.01
C MET A 1 -56.32 64.46 12.98
N GLU A 2 -55.91 65.66 13.38
CA GLU A 2 -54.79 65.87 14.31
C GLU A 2 -54.95 65.33 15.75
N LYS A 3 -56.17 65.29 16.32
CA LYS A 3 -56.38 64.70 17.66
C LYS A 3 -56.21 63.17 17.71
N LYS A 4 -56.45 62.45 16.60
CA LYS A 4 -56.23 60.99 16.52
C LYS A 4 -54.75 60.63 16.34
N ILE A 5 -53.98 61.48 15.65
CA ILE A 5 -52.55 61.29 15.44
C ILE A 5 -51.76 61.47 16.75
N LYS A 6 -52.09 62.49 17.57
CA LYS A 6 -51.44 62.70 18.89
C LYS A 6 -51.71 61.58 19.90
N ALA A 7 -52.87 60.92 19.84
CA ALA A 7 -53.17 59.77 20.69
C ALA A 7 -52.36 58.53 20.26
N TYR A 8 -52.16 58.35 18.95
CA TYR A 8 -51.39 57.24 18.39
C TYR A 8 -49.89 57.33 18.74
N TYR A 9 -49.30 58.52 18.68
CA TYR A 9 -47.90 58.73 19.07
C TYR A 9 -47.66 58.58 20.58
N LYS A 10 -48.62 58.96 21.44
CA LYS A 10 -48.52 58.70 22.90
C LYS A 10 -48.62 57.21 23.23
N MET A 11 -49.41 56.44 22.48
CA MET A 11 -49.53 54.99 22.67
C MET A 11 -48.26 54.25 22.23
N ILE A 12 -47.67 54.64 21.09
CA ILE A 12 -46.40 54.08 20.60
C ILE A 12 -45.23 54.43 21.54
N ALA A 13 -45.17 55.65 22.06
CA ALA A 13 -44.14 56.04 23.04
C ALA A 13 -44.26 55.27 24.36
N LEU A 14 -45.49 54.95 24.82
CA LEU A 14 -45.70 54.14 26.03
C LEU A 14 -45.33 52.66 25.82
N ILE A 15 -45.57 52.11 24.61
CA ILE A 15 -45.17 50.73 24.24
C ILE A 15 -43.65 50.62 24.13
N ILE A 16 -42.97 51.62 23.56
CA ILE A 16 -41.50 51.65 23.47
C ILE A 16 -40.86 51.81 24.86
N PHE A 17 -41.46 52.61 25.76
CA PHE A 17 -40.96 52.79 27.12
C PHE A 17 -41.21 51.57 28.02
N LEU A 18 -42.28 50.80 27.79
CA LEU A 18 -42.58 49.55 28.50
C LEU A 18 -41.79 48.33 27.98
N PHE A 19 -41.18 48.40 26.80
CA PHE A 19 -40.29 47.36 26.27
C PHE A 19 -38.81 47.54 26.69
N GLN A 20 -38.45 48.61 27.40
CA GLN A 20 -37.07 48.84 27.88
C GLN A 20 -36.78 48.25 29.26
N PHE A 21 -37.74 47.60 29.92
CA PHE A 21 -37.51 46.85 31.15
C PHE A 21 -38.21 45.50 31.06
N THR A 22 -37.45 44.43 31.31
CA THR A 22 -37.82 43.00 31.32
C THR A 22 -37.69 42.23 30.00
N LEU A 23 -36.46 42.09 29.50
CA LEU A 23 -35.95 40.77 29.12
C LEU A 23 -34.53 40.66 29.69
N PRO A 24 -34.23 39.72 30.62
CA PRO A 24 -32.86 39.42 30.93
C PRO A 24 -32.18 39.01 29.63
N SER A 25 -31.13 39.71 29.26
CA SER A 25 -30.24 39.33 28.17
C SER A 25 -29.61 37.99 28.55
N PHE A 26 -30.28 36.90 28.21
CA PHE A 26 -29.63 35.60 28.07
C PHE A 26 -28.73 35.71 26.84
N PHE A 27 -27.55 36.29 27.04
CA PHE A 27 -26.40 35.98 26.20
C PHE A 27 -26.11 34.49 26.45
N MET A 28 -26.70 33.59 25.64
CA MET A 28 -25.95 32.38 25.32
C MET A 28 -24.78 32.87 24.48
N SER A 29 -23.61 33.01 25.09
CA SER A 29 -22.39 32.92 24.32
C SER A 29 -22.45 31.54 23.65
N ALA A 30 -22.62 31.52 22.33
CA ALA A 30 -22.08 30.43 21.56
C ALA A 30 -20.57 30.52 21.80
N GLN A 31 -20.08 29.81 22.82
CA GLN A 31 -18.68 29.48 22.88
C GLN A 31 -18.46 28.68 21.59
N ALA A 32 -17.73 29.25 20.61
CA ALA A 32 -17.19 28.42 19.55
C ALA A 32 -16.36 27.36 20.29
N GLN A 33 -16.81 26.11 20.24
CA GLN A 33 -16.08 25.02 20.87
C GLN A 33 -14.72 25.00 20.19
N GLU A 34 -13.68 25.28 20.96
CA GLU A 34 -12.32 25.26 20.42
C GLU A 34 -12.03 23.81 20.05
N VAL A 35 -11.60 23.57 18.81
CA VAL A 35 -11.19 22.23 18.39
C VAL A 35 -9.89 21.90 19.10
N GLU A 36 -9.90 20.77 19.79
CA GLU A 36 -8.76 20.25 20.54
C GLU A 36 -8.28 18.96 19.89
N CYS A 37 -6.97 18.72 19.97
CA CYS A 37 -6.33 17.45 19.66
C CYS A 37 -5.48 17.04 20.88
N ALA A 38 -5.72 15.84 21.40
CA ALA A 38 -5.08 15.33 22.62
C ALA A 38 -5.12 16.31 23.81
N GLY A 39 -6.23 17.04 23.97
CA GLY A 39 -6.44 18.03 25.03
C GLY A 39 -5.67 19.35 24.86
N LEU A 40 -5.18 19.64 23.64
CA LEU A 40 -4.53 20.89 23.28
C LEU A 40 -5.30 21.56 22.15
N LYS A 41 -5.39 22.90 22.20
CA LYS A 41 -6.01 23.68 21.14
C LYS A 41 -5.29 23.49 19.81
N ALA A 42 -6.03 23.02 18.80
CA ALA A 42 -5.51 22.86 17.45
C ALA A 42 -5.17 24.23 16.83
N THR A 43 -3.97 24.32 16.27
CA THR A 43 -3.49 25.47 15.48
C THR A 43 -3.87 25.35 14.01
N ILE A 44 -4.08 24.13 13.53
CA ILE A 44 -4.52 23.80 12.19
C ILE A 44 -5.72 22.84 12.31
N VAL A 45 -6.82 23.17 11.67
CA VAL A 45 -8.09 22.43 11.78
C VAL A 45 -8.61 22.14 10.38
N GLY A 46 -8.92 20.87 10.12
CA GLY A 46 -9.64 20.41 8.93
C GLY A 46 -11.14 20.67 9.03
N THR A 47 -11.91 19.79 8.42
CA THR A 47 -13.36 19.84 8.28
C THR A 47 -13.95 18.46 8.55
N ASP A 48 -15.28 18.33 8.61
CA ASP A 48 -15.93 17.02 8.75
C ASP A 48 -15.88 16.16 7.45
N GLY A 49 -14.99 16.49 6.50
CA GLY A 49 -14.81 15.72 5.28
C GLY A 49 -13.34 15.68 4.88
N ASN A 50 -13.03 14.75 3.96
CA ASN A 50 -11.67 14.41 3.56
C ASN A 50 -10.78 15.63 3.22
N ASP A 51 -9.72 15.82 3.98
CA ASP A 51 -8.81 16.94 3.91
C ASP A 51 -7.36 16.55 3.60
N VAL A 52 -6.61 17.52 3.04
CA VAL A 52 -5.16 17.42 2.85
C VAL A 52 -4.53 18.53 3.64
N ILE A 53 -3.96 18.17 4.77
CA ILE A 53 -3.43 19.11 5.74
C ILE A 53 -1.92 19.02 5.75
N THR A 54 -1.26 20.17 5.69
CA THR A 54 0.19 20.25 5.74
C THR A 54 0.60 21.25 6.80
N GLY A 55 1.29 20.76 7.82
CA GLY A 55 1.93 21.53 8.87
C GLY A 55 3.14 22.33 8.39
N THR A 56 3.89 22.81 9.37
CA THR A 56 5.02 23.72 9.22
C THR A 56 6.31 23.03 9.68
N TYR A 57 7.46 23.72 9.55
CA TYR A 57 8.71 23.20 10.12
C TYR A 57 8.89 23.59 11.60
N LYS A 58 7.77 23.78 12.32
CA LYS A 58 7.72 24.05 13.75
C LYS A 58 6.62 23.17 14.34
N LYS A 59 6.69 22.94 15.66
CA LYS A 59 5.62 22.29 16.43
C LYS A 59 4.25 22.88 16.10
N ASP A 60 3.39 22.02 15.58
CA ASP A 60 1.99 22.25 15.28
C ASP A 60 1.08 21.38 16.17
N VAL A 61 -0.19 21.79 16.28
CA VAL A 61 -1.27 20.96 16.82
C VAL A 61 -2.35 20.89 15.74
N ILE A 62 -2.54 19.72 15.14
CA ILE A 62 -3.36 19.53 13.95
C ILE A 62 -4.53 18.61 14.31
N ALA A 63 -5.75 18.99 13.88
CA ALA A 63 -6.94 18.15 13.99
C ALA A 63 -7.61 18.02 12.61
N GLY A 64 -7.73 16.80 12.09
CA GLY A 64 -8.42 16.47 10.85
C GLY A 64 -9.94 16.63 10.96
N LEU A 65 -10.49 16.09 12.05
CA LEU A 65 -11.91 16.04 12.44
C LEU A 65 -12.65 14.82 11.89
N GLY A 66 -13.15 14.87 10.67
CA GLY A 66 -13.92 13.77 10.13
C GLY A 66 -13.68 13.59 8.63
N GLY A 67 -13.93 12.40 8.11
CA GLY A 67 -13.54 12.05 6.76
C GLY A 67 -12.15 11.44 6.72
N ASN A 68 -11.76 10.94 5.54
CA ASN A 68 -10.46 10.28 5.36
C ASN A 68 -9.41 11.33 5.01
N ASP A 69 -8.53 11.66 5.93
CA ASP A 69 -7.60 12.76 5.84
C ASP A 69 -6.18 12.30 5.47
N TYR A 70 -5.43 13.21 4.85
CA TYR A 70 -3.98 13.07 4.71
C TYR A 70 -3.31 14.24 5.41
N ILE A 71 -2.62 13.96 6.52
CA ILE A 71 -2.02 14.98 7.38
C ILE A 71 -0.50 14.81 7.45
N LEU A 72 0.23 15.85 7.05
CA LEU A 72 1.70 15.88 7.04
C LEU A 72 2.23 16.94 8.02
N GLY A 73 2.88 16.55 9.11
CA GLY A 73 3.46 17.44 10.13
C GLY A 73 4.62 18.29 9.61
N LYS A 74 5.60 17.62 8.99
CA LYS A 74 6.88 18.11 8.42
C LYS A 74 8.03 18.22 9.41
N GLY A 75 8.01 19.16 10.34
CA GLY A 75 9.18 19.39 11.16
C GLY A 75 8.86 20.02 12.49
N GLY A 76 9.57 19.63 13.53
CA GLY A 76 9.25 19.97 14.91
C GLY A 76 8.40 18.89 15.57
N ASP A 77 8.28 18.94 16.89
CA ASP A 77 7.54 17.93 17.67
C ASP A 77 6.02 18.18 17.58
N ASP A 78 5.35 17.59 16.60
CA ASP A 78 3.96 17.83 16.25
C ASP A 78 2.98 17.00 17.10
N ILE A 79 1.72 17.43 17.12
CA ILE A 79 0.60 16.68 17.70
C ILE A 79 -0.51 16.65 16.66
N ILE A 80 -0.86 15.47 16.17
CA ILE A 80 -1.75 15.29 15.04
C ILE A 80 -2.87 14.34 15.46
N CYS A 81 -4.12 14.75 15.30
CA CYS A 81 -5.30 13.90 15.45
C CYS A 81 -5.99 13.79 14.10
N GLY A 82 -6.22 12.58 13.63
CA GLY A 82 -6.98 12.27 12.42
C GLY A 82 -8.45 12.59 12.63
N GLY A 83 -9.10 11.84 13.52
CA GLY A 83 -10.50 12.03 13.86
C GLY A 83 -11.32 10.81 13.44
N ASP A 84 -12.56 11.03 13.02
CA ASP A 84 -13.39 9.94 12.48
C ASP A 84 -13.05 9.73 10.99
N GLY A 85 -12.41 8.62 10.61
CA GLY A 85 -12.16 8.31 9.19
C GLY A 85 -10.95 7.43 8.98
N GLN A 86 -10.70 7.00 7.74
CA GLN A 86 -9.47 6.26 7.40
C GLN A 86 -8.37 7.26 7.05
N ASP A 87 -7.58 7.64 8.04
CA ASP A 87 -6.62 8.72 7.93
C ASP A 87 -5.22 8.22 7.63
N ILE A 88 -4.42 9.08 7.00
CA ILE A 88 -2.96 8.91 6.92
C ILE A 88 -2.30 10.09 7.63
N LEU A 89 -1.63 9.80 8.75
CA LEU A 89 -0.90 10.77 9.56
C LEU A 89 0.60 10.55 9.40
N VAL A 90 1.34 11.59 9.04
CA VAL A 90 2.79 11.53 8.82
C VAL A 90 3.50 12.64 9.59
N GLY A 91 4.31 12.28 10.59
CA GLY A 91 5.10 13.18 11.43
C GLY A 91 6.23 13.89 10.67
N ASN A 92 7.20 13.12 10.17
CA ASN A 92 8.50 13.56 9.59
C ASN A 92 9.55 13.87 10.65
N ASP A 93 10.16 15.07 10.64
CA ASP A 93 11.29 15.38 11.51
C ASP A 93 10.78 15.85 12.88
N GLY A 94 10.92 15.09 13.96
CA GLY A 94 10.43 15.51 15.27
C GLY A 94 10.10 14.36 16.19
N ASN A 95 9.86 14.65 17.48
CA ASN A 95 9.23 13.68 18.38
C ASN A 95 7.73 13.95 18.40
N ASP A 96 7.02 13.29 17.50
CA ASP A 96 5.64 13.57 17.17
C ASP A 96 4.67 12.74 18.01
N LYS A 97 3.42 13.20 18.07
CA LYS A 97 2.30 12.43 18.63
C LYS A 97 1.19 12.32 17.61
N LEU A 98 0.99 11.15 17.05
CA LEU A 98 -0.03 10.87 16.05
C LEU A 98 -1.17 10.08 16.70
N TYR A 99 -2.40 10.54 16.52
CA TYR A 99 -3.62 9.93 17.02
C TYR A 99 -4.57 9.69 15.83
N GLY A 100 -4.78 8.45 15.41
CA GLY A 100 -5.74 8.09 14.37
C GLY A 100 -7.17 8.42 14.80
N GLU A 101 -7.52 7.98 16.01
CA GLU A 101 -8.81 8.15 16.68
C GLU A 101 -9.85 7.11 16.26
N GLY A 102 -10.61 7.27 15.19
CA GLY A 102 -11.66 6.32 14.81
C GLY A 102 -11.52 5.80 13.39
N ASP A 103 -11.98 4.57 13.12
CA ASP A 103 -11.80 3.84 11.86
C ASP A 103 -10.35 3.37 11.65
N ASN A 104 -9.98 2.94 10.42
CA ASN A 104 -8.70 2.27 10.18
C ASN A 104 -7.65 3.26 9.66
N ASP A 105 -6.68 3.58 10.49
CA ASP A 105 -5.69 4.63 10.20
C ASP A 105 -4.30 4.12 9.82
N MET A 106 -3.52 4.99 9.19
CA MET A 106 -2.09 4.79 8.91
C MET A 106 -1.26 5.94 9.51
N LEU A 107 -0.46 5.63 10.52
CA LEU A 107 0.39 6.56 11.25
C LEU A 107 1.87 6.31 10.90
N VAL A 108 2.62 7.35 10.57
CA VAL A 108 4.05 7.27 10.22
C VAL A 108 4.81 8.36 10.96
N GLY A 109 5.64 7.98 11.94
CA GLY A 109 6.45 8.88 12.75
C GLY A 109 7.60 9.52 11.97
N ASN A 110 8.44 8.69 11.34
CA ASN A 110 9.69 9.04 10.66
C ASN A 110 10.85 9.38 11.62
N ASP A 111 11.45 10.57 11.56
CA ASP A 111 12.72 10.86 12.24
C ASP A 111 12.46 11.41 13.65
N GLY A 112 12.61 10.59 14.69
CA GLY A 112 12.53 11.02 16.09
C GLY A 112 11.97 9.95 17.01
N ASN A 113 11.61 10.31 18.23
CA ASN A 113 11.00 9.37 19.18
C ASN A 113 9.50 9.66 19.26
N ASP A 114 8.72 8.89 18.53
CA ASP A 114 7.33 9.20 18.28
C ASP A 114 6.37 8.45 19.22
N LEU A 115 5.19 9.02 19.38
CA LEU A 115 4.04 8.37 19.99
C LEU A 115 2.97 8.18 18.91
N LEU A 116 2.60 6.94 18.66
CA LEU A 116 1.62 6.57 17.64
C LEU A 116 0.44 5.94 18.37
N ASN A 117 -0.76 6.49 18.19
CA ASN A 117 -1.98 5.96 18.77
C ASN A 117 -3.04 5.76 17.69
N GLY A 118 -3.38 4.52 17.37
CA GLY A 118 -4.35 4.18 16.32
C GLY A 118 -5.77 4.56 16.72
N GLY A 119 -6.17 4.20 17.94
CA GLY A 119 -7.53 4.39 18.42
C GLY A 119 -8.44 3.21 18.09
N GLU A 120 -9.66 3.48 17.62
CA GLU A 120 -10.67 2.48 17.30
C GLU A 120 -10.54 1.99 15.85
N GLY A 121 -9.81 0.90 15.62
CA GLY A 121 -9.80 0.31 14.29
C GLY A 121 -8.81 -0.81 14.12
N ILE A 122 -8.60 -1.18 12.86
CA ILE A 122 -7.40 -1.89 12.41
C ILE A 122 -6.44 -0.82 11.90
N ASP A 123 -5.73 -0.23 12.85
CA ASP A 123 -4.78 0.82 12.58
C ASP A 123 -3.41 0.25 12.27
N VAL A 124 -2.61 1.10 11.66
CA VAL A 124 -1.26 0.77 11.28
C VAL A 124 -0.33 1.88 11.67
N ALA A 125 0.78 1.55 12.33
CA ALA A 125 1.80 2.52 12.70
C ALA A 125 3.21 2.09 12.26
N ASP A 126 4.02 3.05 11.83
CA ASP A 126 5.48 2.95 11.72
C ASP A 126 6.11 4.13 12.45
N GLY A 127 7.04 3.85 13.37
CA GLY A 127 7.76 4.88 14.10
C GLY A 127 8.94 5.48 13.35
N GLY A 128 9.53 4.77 12.39
CA GLY A 128 10.72 5.24 11.69
C GLY A 128 12.00 5.19 12.56
N ILE A 129 12.84 6.23 12.46
CA ILE A 129 14.15 6.32 13.12
C ILE A 129 14.01 6.92 14.52
N GLY A 130 14.03 6.05 15.53
CA GLY A 130 14.25 6.45 16.92
C GLY A 130 13.76 5.42 17.92
N VAL A 131 13.34 5.88 19.10
CA VAL A 131 12.75 5.05 20.15
C VAL A 131 11.28 5.39 20.31
N ASP A 132 10.45 4.66 19.60
CA ASP A 132 9.03 4.99 19.45
C ASP A 132 8.16 4.20 20.43
N ARG A 133 6.92 4.68 20.60
CA ARG A 133 5.89 4.01 21.38
C ARG A 133 4.58 4.00 20.62
N ASP A 134 4.10 2.81 20.32
CA ASP A 134 2.78 2.57 19.78
C ASP A 134 1.78 2.19 20.91
N PHE A 135 0.57 2.73 20.82
CA PHE A 135 -0.55 2.41 21.71
C PHE A 135 -1.78 2.19 20.85
N GLU A 136 -2.54 1.11 21.04
CA GLU A 136 -3.81 0.88 20.32
C GLU A 136 -3.71 0.82 18.77
N CYS A 137 -2.54 1.07 18.18
CA CYS A 137 -2.18 0.69 16.80
C CYS A 137 -2.09 -0.83 16.61
N GLU A 138 -2.15 -1.57 17.72
CA GLU A 138 -2.27 -3.01 17.77
C GLU A 138 -3.70 -3.40 18.14
N ASN A 139 -4.49 -3.87 17.16
CA ASN A 139 -5.54 -4.83 17.48
C ASN A 139 -5.74 -5.89 16.39
N VAL A 140 -4.64 -6.54 15.98
CA VAL A 140 -4.71 -7.95 15.54
C VAL A 140 -5.24 -8.86 16.68
N SER A 141 -5.14 -8.41 17.94
CA SER A 141 -5.51 -9.15 19.14
C SER A 141 -6.97 -9.62 19.19
N ASN A 142 -7.88 -8.95 18.46
CA ASN A 142 -9.30 -9.36 18.36
C ASN A 142 -9.65 -10.16 17.10
N THR A 143 -8.77 -10.26 16.10
CA THR A 143 -9.02 -11.03 14.86
C THR A 143 -8.63 -12.50 15.00
N GLY A 144 -7.66 -12.80 15.87
CA GLY A 144 -7.08 -14.13 16.02
C GLY A 144 -6.12 -14.53 14.89
N LEU A 145 -5.74 -13.59 14.02
CA LEU A 145 -4.65 -13.77 13.06
C LEU A 145 -3.32 -13.96 13.80
N LYS A 146 -2.54 -14.95 13.39
CA LYS A 146 -1.16 -15.16 13.86
C LYS A 146 -0.20 -14.82 12.75
N VAL A 147 0.88 -14.09 13.06
CA VAL A 147 1.91 -13.77 12.08
C VAL A 147 3.25 -14.38 12.47
N PHE A 148 3.91 -15.04 11.51
CA PHE A 148 5.17 -15.75 11.75
C PHE A 148 6.27 -15.21 10.86
N HIS A 149 7.46 -14.98 11.43
CA HIS A 149 8.61 -14.51 10.67
C HIS A 149 9.15 -15.69 9.86
N ILE A 150 9.30 -15.46 8.57
CA ILE A 150 9.77 -16.44 7.60
C ILE A 150 11.14 -16.02 7.11
N ASN A 151 12.11 -16.94 7.14
CA ASN A 151 13.42 -16.74 6.55
C ASN A 151 13.73 -17.88 5.60
N LEU A 152 13.36 -17.69 4.33
CA LEU A 152 13.69 -18.63 3.26
C LEU A 152 14.97 -18.20 2.56
N LYS A 153 15.42 -19.02 1.60
CA LYS A 153 16.59 -18.70 0.78
C LYS A 153 16.31 -18.94 -0.68
N ALA A 154 16.84 -18.03 -1.48
CA ALA A 154 17.11 -18.21 -2.90
C ALA A 154 18.04 -19.40 -3.17
N ASP A 155 18.13 -19.82 -4.43
CA ASP A 155 19.04 -20.88 -4.87
C ASP A 155 20.52 -20.54 -4.69
N ASP A 156 20.89 -19.27 -4.78
CA ASP A 156 22.22 -18.74 -4.50
C ASP A 156 22.49 -18.51 -2.99
N GLY A 157 21.51 -18.80 -2.13
CA GLY A 157 21.58 -18.63 -0.69
C GLY A 157 21.17 -17.25 -0.18
N THR A 158 20.79 -16.31 -1.05
CA THR A 158 20.29 -14.99 -0.65
C THR A 158 19.05 -15.13 0.24
N PRO A 159 18.98 -14.44 1.39
CA PRO A 159 17.80 -14.47 2.24
C PRO A 159 16.55 -13.91 1.54
N LEU A 160 15.44 -14.61 1.69
CA LEU A 160 14.10 -14.20 1.27
C LEU A 160 13.24 -14.09 2.54
N GLU A 161 13.49 -13.03 3.31
CA GLU A 161 12.73 -12.75 4.53
C GLU A 161 11.27 -12.46 4.22
N GLY A 162 10.38 -12.78 5.15
CA GLY A 162 8.95 -12.74 4.89
C GLY A 162 8.07 -12.86 6.12
N ALA A 163 6.77 -12.79 5.89
CA ALA A 163 5.76 -13.03 6.91
C ALA A 163 4.73 -14.04 6.42
N LEU A 164 4.33 -14.95 7.30
CA LEU A 164 3.21 -15.87 7.11
C LEU A 164 2.05 -15.43 8.00
N PHE A 165 0.94 -15.07 7.38
CA PHE A 165 -0.30 -14.64 8.02
C PHE A 165 -1.26 -15.82 8.07
N VAL A 166 -1.60 -16.25 9.29
CA VAL A 166 -2.38 -17.46 9.55
C VAL A 166 -3.66 -17.11 10.31
N PRO A 167 -4.84 -17.13 9.64
CA PRO A 167 -6.10 -16.84 10.29
C PRO A 167 -6.46 -17.86 11.37
N LYS A 168 -7.27 -17.45 12.34
CA LYS A 168 -7.78 -18.37 13.38
C LYS A 168 -8.72 -19.42 12.79
N GLY A 169 -8.53 -20.67 13.19
CA GLY A 169 -9.45 -21.77 12.92
C GLY A 169 -9.13 -22.52 11.62
N LYS A 170 -10.16 -23.04 10.95
CA LYS A 170 -10.01 -23.69 9.65
C LYS A 170 -9.69 -22.64 8.60
N VAL A 171 -8.74 -22.95 7.73
CA VAL A 171 -8.30 -22.07 6.64
C VAL A 171 -8.63 -22.67 5.28
N LYS A 172 -8.68 -21.85 4.23
CA LYS A 172 -8.98 -22.27 2.86
C LYS A 172 -7.85 -23.09 2.27
N LYS A 173 -8.17 -24.01 1.35
CA LYS A 173 -7.18 -24.86 0.65
C LYS A 173 -6.28 -24.10 -0.32
N VAL A 174 -6.68 -22.90 -0.73
CA VAL A 174 -5.87 -22.00 -1.56
C VAL A 174 -5.15 -21.02 -0.65
N ALA A 175 -3.82 -21.03 -0.71
CA ALA A 175 -2.98 -20.01 -0.08
C ALA A 175 -2.61 -18.91 -1.08
N VAL A 176 -2.23 -17.75 -0.56
CA VAL A 176 -1.76 -16.62 -1.35
C VAL A 176 -0.26 -16.44 -1.14
N LEU A 177 0.49 -16.28 -2.23
CA LEU A 177 1.88 -15.85 -2.20
C LEU A 177 1.98 -14.45 -2.82
N VAL A 178 2.50 -13.50 -2.05
CA VAL A 178 2.62 -12.11 -2.46
C VAL A 178 4.05 -11.78 -2.85
N THR A 179 4.21 -11.06 -3.95
CA THR A 179 5.47 -10.47 -4.39
C THR A 179 5.33 -8.97 -4.59
N HIS A 180 6.16 -8.22 -3.87
CA HIS A 180 6.06 -6.77 -3.75
C HIS A 180 6.66 -6.01 -4.95
N GLY A 181 6.32 -4.72 -5.04
CA GLY A 181 6.79 -3.78 -6.05
C GLY A 181 8.25 -3.33 -5.92
N THR A 182 8.59 -2.30 -6.71
CA THR A 182 9.85 -1.55 -6.55
C THR A 182 9.82 -0.85 -5.20
N PHE A 183 10.93 -0.91 -4.44
CA PHE A 183 11.05 -0.36 -3.07
C PHE A 183 10.11 -0.97 -2.01
N GLY A 184 9.31 -1.99 -2.36
CA GLY A 184 8.52 -2.73 -1.38
C GLY A 184 9.36 -3.75 -0.59
N THR A 185 8.77 -4.37 0.40
CA THR A 185 9.30 -5.50 1.19
C THR A 185 8.07 -6.29 1.67
N TYR A 186 8.25 -7.43 2.33
CA TYR A 186 7.15 -8.13 2.99
C TYR A 186 6.47 -7.33 4.11
N LYS A 187 7.18 -6.38 4.74
CA LYS A 187 6.63 -5.45 5.74
C LYS A 187 6.08 -4.18 5.09
N LYS A 188 6.47 -3.90 3.85
CA LYS A 188 6.31 -2.59 3.21
C LYS A 188 5.23 -2.54 2.13
N SER A 189 4.58 -1.37 1.98
CA SER A 189 3.67 -1.06 0.87
C SER A 189 2.53 -2.10 0.75
N PHE A 190 2.09 -2.43 -0.46
CA PHE A 190 1.04 -3.42 -0.73
C PHE A 190 1.25 -4.74 0.02
N ALA A 191 2.48 -5.21 0.12
CA ALA A 191 2.80 -6.50 0.71
C ALA A 191 2.81 -6.49 2.26
N GLY A 192 2.87 -5.30 2.88
CA GLY A 192 2.78 -5.11 4.32
C GLY A 192 1.36 -5.29 4.85
N TRP A 193 0.36 -4.68 4.19
CA TRP A 193 -1.03 -4.73 4.66
C TRP A 193 -1.83 -5.92 4.12
N VAL A 194 -1.48 -6.46 2.93
CA VAL A 194 -2.29 -7.48 2.24
C VAL A 194 -2.66 -8.67 3.12
N GLY A 195 -1.73 -9.17 3.94
CA GLY A 195 -1.94 -10.35 4.78
C GLY A 195 -3.08 -10.21 5.77
N TYR A 196 -3.32 -9.00 6.27
CA TYR A 196 -4.28 -8.70 7.32
C TYR A 196 -5.71 -8.67 6.77
N TYR A 197 -5.90 -8.07 5.60
CA TYR A 197 -7.21 -8.01 4.94
C TYR A 197 -7.69 -9.36 4.38
N TRP A 198 -6.82 -10.38 4.32
CA TRP A 198 -7.20 -11.76 4.00
C TRP A 198 -7.73 -12.56 5.20
N GLU A 199 -7.56 -12.07 6.44
CA GLU A 199 -8.02 -12.75 7.66
C GLU A 199 -9.50 -13.12 7.62
N PRO A 200 -10.44 -12.22 7.25
CA PRO A 200 -11.87 -12.52 7.31
C PRO A 200 -12.28 -13.65 6.35
N TYR A 201 -11.49 -13.86 5.30
CA TYR A 201 -11.72 -14.90 4.29
C TYR A 201 -11.09 -16.25 4.65
N LYS A 202 -10.39 -16.32 5.79
CA LYS A 202 -9.69 -17.52 6.28
C LYS A 202 -8.65 -18.04 5.29
N VAL A 203 -8.00 -17.15 4.56
CA VAL A 203 -6.95 -17.48 3.59
C VAL A 203 -5.58 -17.26 4.22
N VAL A 204 -4.69 -18.24 4.10
CA VAL A 204 -3.30 -18.10 4.53
C VAL A 204 -2.52 -17.31 3.48
N VAL A 205 -1.77 -16.31 3.93
CA VAL A 205 -0.95 -15.45 3.08
C VAL A 205 0.52 -15.60 3.44
N LEU A 206 1.36 -15.79 2.44
CA LEU A 206 2.81 -15.71 2.56
C LEU A 206 3.29 -14.50 1.76
N SER A 207 3.98 -13.58 2.42
CA SER A 207 4.63 -12.43 1.81
C SER A 207 6.13 -12.60 1.93
N LEU A 208 6.87 -12.50 0.82
CA LEU A 208 8.32 -12.66 0.79
C LEU A 208 8.99 -11.45 0.14
N ASN A 209 10.15 -11.08 0.67
CA ASN A 209 11.10 -10.23 0.00
C ASN A 209 11.62 -10.90 -1.26
N ARG A 210 11.91 -10.08 -2.26
CA ARG A 210 12.64 -10.50 -3.46
C ARG A 210 14.14 -10.28 -3.27
N ARG A 211 14.99 -11.14 -3.85
CA ARG A 211 16.44 -10.96 -3.77
C ARG A 211 16.92 -9.66 -4.43
N ASP A 212 16.14 -9.12 -5.37
CA ASP A 212 16.42 -7.88 -6.10
C ASP A 212 15.70 -6.65 -5.53
N ASN A 213 15.47 -6.62 -4.21
CA ASN A 213 14.79 -5.50 -3.56
C ASN A 213 15.59 -4.17 -3.63
N GLY A 214 14.93 -3.09 -4.03
CA GLY A 214 15.49 -1.73 -4.13
C GLY A 214 16.49 -1.48 -5.30
N PRO A 215 16.53 -0.27 -5.89
CA PRO A 215 17.51 0.11 -6.91
C PRO A 215 18.94 0.31 -6.35
N THR A 216 19.09 0.45 -5.04
CA THR A 216 20.36 0.70 -4.33
C THR A 216 20.96 -0.55 -3.69
N GLU A 217 20.23 -1.67 -3.54
CA GLU A 217 20.72 -2.83 -2.76
C GLU A 217 20.64 -4.21 -3.43
N GLY A 218 19.60 -4.57 -4.19
CA GLY A 218 19.42 -6.00 -4.56
C GLY A 218 19.92 -6.46 -5.93
N GLY A 219 20.25 -5.54 -6.84
CA GLY A 219 20.42 -5.89 -8.24
C GLY A 219 21.66 -6.75 -8.56
N GLY A 220 22.78 -6.48 -7.87
CA GLY A 220 24.05 -7.21 -8.00
C GLY A 220 24.28 -7.84 -9.38
N LYS A 221 24.45 -9.17 -9.39
CA LYS A 221 24.51 -10.04 -10.59
C LYS A 221 23.19 -10.75 -10.87
N THR A 222 22.09 -10.34 -10.24
CA THR A 222 20.79 -11.00 -10.30
C THR A 222 20.13 -10.78 -11.66
N LEU A 223 19.77 -11.84 -12.36
CA LEU A 223 18.96 -11.74 -13.58
C LEU A 223 17.48 -11.63 -13.24
N PHE A 224 16.66 -11.19 -14.19
CA PHE A 224 15.22 -11.10 -14.01
C PHE A 224 14.61 -12.48 -13.72
N GLU A 225 15.05 -13.49 -14.45
CA GLU A 225 14.60 -14.87 -14.31
C GLU A 225 14.93 -15.46 -12.93
N ASP A 226 16.09 -15.10 -12.36
CA ASP A 226 16.48 -15.53 -11.00
C ASP A 226 15.47 -15.01 -9.97
N ALA A 227 15.12 -13.72 -10.07
CA ALA A 227 14.12 -13.10 -9.20
C ALA A 227 12.70 -13.65 -9.43
N VAL A 228 12.35 -14.09 -10.64
CA VAL A 228 11.08 -14.81 -10.89
C VAL A 228 11.08 -16.13 -10.11
N MET A 229 12.20 -16.86 -10.11
CA MET A 229 12.32 -18.17 -9.47
C MET A 229 12.35 -18.10 -7.93
N ASP A 230 12.50 -16.92 -7.32
CA ASP A 230 12.37 -16.71 -5.86
C ASP A 230 10.99 -17.05 -5.30
N LEU A 231 9.96 -17.13 -6.14
CA LEU A 231 8.65 -17.59 -5.72
C LEU A 231 8.61 -19.09 -5.39
N LYS A 232 9.54 -19.88 -5.96
CA LYS A 232 9.57 -21.33 -5.76
C LYS A 232 9.83 -21.73 -4.31
N PRO A 233 10.84 -21.19 -3.60
CA PRO A 233 11.02 -21.42 -2.16
C PRO A 233 9.74 -21.18 -1.34
N GLY A 234 8.99 -20.11 -1.64
CA GLY A 234 7.73 -19.80 -0.97
C GLY A 234 6.64 -20.84 -1.23
N ILE A 235 6.48 -21.27 -2.48
CA ILE A 235 5.50 -22.31 -2.83
C ILE A 235 5.90 -23.67 -2.22
N ASP A 236 7.19 -24.02 -2.22
CA ASP A 236 7.71 -25.24 -1.56
C ASP A 236 7.49 -25.19 -0.04
N PHE A 237 7.56 -24.00 0.58
CA PHE A 237 7.21 -23.81 1.97
C PHE A 237 5.71 -23.99 2.23
N LEU A 238 4.85 -23.37 1.42
CA LEU A 238 3.39 -23.53 1.51
C LEU A 238 2.94 -24.99 1.33
N GLU A 239 3.59 -25.74 0.43
CA GLU A 239 3.32 -27.18 0.25
C GLU A 239 3.58 -27.97 1.54
N LYS A 240 4.66 -27.67 2.26
CA LYS A 240 4.96 -28.32 3.56
C LYS A 240 3.90 -28.04 4.62
N LEU A 241 3.20 -26.91 4.51
CA LEU A 241 2.06 -26.56 5.38
C LEU A 241 0.74 -27.23 4.94
N GLY A 242 0.73 -27.89 3.78
CA GLY A 242 -0.41 -28.61 3.21
C GLY A 242 -1.09 -27.91 2.02
N PHE A 243 -0.56 -26.77 1.56
CA PHE A 243 -1.14 -26.04 0.44
C PHE A 243 -0.58 -26.50 -0.90
N ASN A 244 -1.39 -27.24 -1.66
CA ASN A 244 -1.08 -27.66 -3.03
C ASN A 244 -1.68 -26.73 -4.09
N LYS A 245 -2.33 -25.65 -3.66
CA LYS A 245 -2.95 -24.64 -4.50
C LYS A 245 -2.55 -23.25 -4.02
N VAL A 246 -1.86 -22.52 -4.88
CA VAL A 246 -1.33 -21.20 -4.58
C VAL A 246 -1.84 -20.20 -5.60
N TYR A 247 -2.39 -19.11 -5.11
CA TYR A 247 -2.65 -17.90 -5.87
C TYR A 247 -1.44 -16.97 -5.74
N VAL A 248 -0.80 -16.60 -6.85
CA VAL A 248 0.35 -15.70 -6.81
C VAL A 248 -0.14 -14.27 -7.11
N MET A 249 -0.02 -13.38 -6.13
CA MET A 249 -0.29 -11.95 -6.26
C MET A 249 1.01 -11.18 -6.48
N GLY A 250 1.08 -10.39 -7.55
CA GLY A 250 2.17 -9.44 -7.77
C GLY A 250 1.66 -8.01 -7.78
N HIS A 251 2.37 -7.13 -7.08
CA HIS A 251 2.12 -5.69 -7.08
C HIS A 251 3.23 -4.94 -7.81
N SER A 252 2.89 -3.93 -8.61
CA SER A 252 3.85 -3.05 -9.29
C SER A 252 4.91 -3.86 -10.07
N LYS A 253 6.22 -3.63 -9.86
CA LYS A 253 7.29 -4.44 -10.48
C LYS A 253 7.10 -5.96 -10.28
N GLY A 254 6.58 -6.39 -9.13
CA GLY A 254 6.29 -7.79 -8.80
C GLY A 254 5.24 -8.44 -9.70
N THR A 255 4.42 -7.65 -10.41
CA THR A 255 3.45 -8.18 -11.38
C THR A 255 4.12 -8.96 -12.49
N GLN A 256 5.33 -8.56 -12.89
CA GLN A 256 6.10 -9.26 -13.91
C GLN A 256 6.48 -10.66 -13.44
N MET A 257 6.95 -10.79 -12.20
CA MET A 257 7.29 -12.09 -11.60
C MET A 257 6.06 -12.98 -11.46
N ALA A 258 4.98 -12.45 -10.89
CA ALA A 258 3.73 -13.19 -10.70
C ALA A 258 3.17 -13.71 -12.03
N ALA A 259 3.13 -12.88 -13.07
CA ALA A 259 2.57 -13.24 -14.36
C ALA A 259 3.41 -14.29 -15.11
N ILE A 260 4.73 -14.30 -14.92
CA ILE A 260 5.66 -15.10 -15.72
C ILE A 260 6.05 -16.40 -15.02
N TYR A 261 6.08 -16.43 -13.68
CA TYR A 261 6.50 -17.59 -12.90
C TYR A 261 5.83 -18.90 -13.31
N PRO A 262 4.50 -19.00 -13.53
CA PRO A 262 3.90 -20.28 -13.89
C PRO A 262 4.36 -20.81 -15.25
N VAL A 263 4.72 -19.91 -16.17
CA VAL A 263 5.19 -20.25 -17.51
C VAL A 263 6.63 -20.76 -17.46
N LEU A 264 7.50 -20.08 -16.71
CA LEU A 264 8.90 -20.45 -16.58
C LEU A 264 9.11 -21.70 -15.71
N SER A 265 8.46 -21.74 -14.54
CA SER A 265 8.61 -22.84 -13.58
C SER A 265 7.84 -24.09 -13.97
N LYS A 266 6.73 -23.94 -14.71
CA LYS A 266 5.73 -25.00 -14.98
C LYS A 266 5.16 -25.60 -13.70
N ASP A 267 5.16 -24.84 -12.60
CA ASP A 267 4.69 -25.27 -11.30
C ASP A 267 3.16 -25.39 -11.29
N LYS A 268 2.68 -26.63 -11.20
CA LYS A 268 1.24 -26.95 -11.23
C LYS A 268 0.51 -26.56 -9.95
N ARG A 269 1.23 -26.23 -8.87
CA ARG A 269 0.63 -25.76 -7.62
C ARG A 269 0.09 -24.34 -7.77
N VAL A 270 0.57 -23.56 -8.75
CA VAL A 270 0.01 -22.24 -9.03
C VAL A 270 -1.29 -22.38 -9.81
N VAL A 271 -2.41 -22.06 -9.17
CA VAL A 271 -3.75 -22.28 -9.72
C VAL A 271 -4.37 -21.02 -10.32
N ALA A 272 -3.84 -19.85 -9.99
CA ALA A 272 -4.22 -18.56 -10.58
C ALA A 272 -3.12 -17.53 -10.32
N VAL A 273 -3.14 -16.44 -11.10
CA VAL A 273 -2.25 -15.28 -10.92
C VAL A 273 -3.04 -13.98 -10.87
N GLY A 274 -2.55 -13.02 -10.08
CA GLY A 274 -3.09 -11.69 -9.93
C GLY A 274 -2.04 -10.61 -10.13
N THR A 275 -2.35 -9.59 -10.91
CA THR A 275 -1.50 -8.40 -11.07
C THR A 275 -2.22 -7.13 -10.66
N TYR A 276 -1.62 -6.41 -9.70
CA TYR A 276 -2.17 -5.22 -9.04
C TYR A 276 -1.25 -4.04 -9.33
N GLY A 277 -1.75 -3.00 -10.01
CA GLY A 277 -0.88 -1.94 -10.53
C GLY A 277 0.09 -2.50 -11.58
N THR A 278 -0.46 -2.98 -12.70
CA THR A 278 0.27 -3.90 -13.60
C THR A 278 1.39 -3.22 -14.38
N VAL A 279 2.61 -3.74 -14.23
CA VAL A 279 3.73 -3.49 -15.13
C VAL A 279 3.76 -4.57 -16.21
N ALA A 280 3.15 -4.29 -17.36
CA ALA A 280 3.20 -5.20 -18.51
C ALA A 280 4.57 -5.19 -19.22
N ASN A 281 5.37 -4.15 -18.99
CA ASN A 281 6.63 -3.91 -19.67
C ASN A 281 7.62 -3.16 -18.77
N GLY A 282 8.67 -3.86 -18.33
CA GLY A 282 9.74 -3.29 -17.51
C GLY A 282 10.48 -2.13 -18.17
N ARG A 283 10.61 -2.14 -19.50
CA ARG A 283 11.20 -1.03 -20.25
C ARG A 283 10.29 0.20 -20.28
N GLU A 284 9.02 0.01 -20.62
CA GLU A 284 8.05 1.13 -20.65
C GLU A 284 7.93 1.78 -19.27
N SER A 285 7.92 0.98 -18.20
CA SER A 285 7.89 1.51 -16.83
C SER A 285 9.16 2.25 -16.44
N ILE A 286 10.35 1.77 -16.80
CA ILE A 286 11.60 2.47 -16.46
C ILE A 286 11.80 3.74 -17.30
N GLU A 287 11.36 3.78 -18.55
CA GLU A 287 11.34 5.00 -19.38
C GLU A 287 10.38 6.04 -18.80
N TYR A 288 9.21 5.60 -18.36
CA TYR A 288 8.19 6.45 -17.76
C TYR A 288 8.63 7.01 -16.40
N ALA A 289 9.23 6.17 -15.54
CA ALA A 289 9.52 6.52 -14.14
C ALA A 289 10.93 7.08 -13.89
N ILE A 290 11.94 6.71 -14.68
CA ILE A 290 13.36 7.01 -14.38
C ILE A 290 14.10 7.63 -15.58
N PHE A 291 13.94 7.06 -16.77
CA PHE A 291 14.73 7.42 -17.95
C PHE A 291 13.89 8.20 -18.98
N GLY A 292 13.71 9.49 -18.73
CA GLY A 292 13.34 10.42 -19.81
C GLY A 292 14.48 10.60 -20.83
N ASN A 293 14.14 11.14 -22.00
CA ASN A 293 15.09 11.79 -22.94
C ASN A 293 16.26 10.92 -23.48
N GLY A 294 16.01 9.73 -24.02
CA GLY A 294 17.01 8.97 -24.81
C GLY A 294 18.15 8.32 -24.00
N LEU A 295 18.07 8.41 -22.67
CA LEU A 295 19.09 7.89 -21.75
C LEU A 295 19.06 6.36 -21.66
N LEU A 296 17.88 5.74 -21.81
CA LEU A 296 17.76 4.30 -21.74
C LEU A 296 18.49 3.62 -22.92
N GLU A 297 18.33 4.14 -24.13
CA GLU A 297 19.01 3.63 -25.33
C GLU A 297 20.53 3.71 -25.20
N LYS A 298 21.04 4.82 -24.65
CA LYS A 298 22.48 5.01 -24.42
C LYS A 298 23.03 3.97 -23.45
N ASN A 299 22.34 3.76 -22.32
CA ASN A 299 22.74 2.80 -21.30
C ASN A 299 22.62 1.36 -21.81
N GLU A 300 21.56 1.03 -22.55
CA GLU A 300 21.41 -0.28 -23.19
C GLU A 300 22.54 -0.58 -24.16
N LYS A 301 22.90 0.37 -25.05
CA LYS A 301 24.00 0.18 -26.01
C LYS A 301 25.30 -0.14 -25.28
N LYS A 302 25.64 0.67 -24.28
CA LYS A 302 26.87 0.47 -23.49
C LYS A 302 26.83 -0.83 -22.69
N ALA A 303 25.68 -1.24 -22.16
CA ALA A 303 25.53 -2.51 -21.47
C ALA A 303 25.78 -3.70 -22.41
N ARG A 304 25.24 -3.65 -23.65
CA ARG A 304 25.47 -4.69 -24.67
C ARG A 304 26.93 -4.78 -25.09
N GLU A 305 27.63 -3.64 -25.22
CA GLU A 305 29.07 -3.61 -25.50
C GLU A 305 29.87 -4.29 -24.40
N LEU A 306 29.61 -3.96 -23.13
CA LEU A 306 30.28 -4.57 -21.98
C LEU A 306 30.01 -6.08 -21.87
N VAL A 307 28.78 -6.54 -22.10
CA VAL A 307 28.46 -7.98 -22.14
C VAL A 307 29.24 -8.68 -23.26
N LYS A 308 29.31 -8.07 -24.46
CA LYS A 308 30.06 -8.63 -25.60
C LYS A 308 31.56 -8.74 -25.32
N GLU A 309 32.13 -7.83 -24.52
CA GLU A 309 33.53 -7.84 -24.09
C GLU A 309 33.83 -8.87 -22.98
N GLY A 310 32.83 -9.64 -22.52
CA GLY A 310 32.98 -10.56 -21.36
C GLY A 310 32.92 -9.85 -20.01
N ARG A 311 32.58 -8.56 -20.01
CA ARG A 311 32.57 -7.64 -18.86
C ARG A 311 31.15 -7.40 -18.36
N GLY A 312 30.22 -8.30 -18.68
CA GLY A 312 28.81 -8.20 -18.31
C GLY A 312 28.53 -8.21 -16.81
N ASN A 313 29.52 -8.63 -16.01
CA ASN A 313 29.49 -8.64 -14.55
C ASN A 313 30.33 -7.50 -13.93
N GLU A 314 30.95 -6.65 -14.74
CA GLU A 314 31.73 -5.50 -14.29
C GLU A 314 30.83 -4.26 -14.15
N LEU A 315 31.18 -3.39 -13.20
CA LEU A 315 30.45 -2.21 -12.73
C LEU A 315 29.26 -2.50 -11.81
N TYR A 316 29.43 -2.07 -10.55
CA TYR A 316 28.36 -1.81 -9.60
C TYR A 316 27.78 -0.39 -9.72
N GLU A 317 28.39 0.50 -10.51
CA GLU A 317 28.07 1.94 -10.58
C GLU A 317 27.84 2.40 -12.02
N PHE A 318 27.07 1.63 -12.80
CA PHE A 318 26.87 1.92 -14.21
C PHE A 318 26.04 3.19 -14.47
N MET A 319 25.20 3.60 -13.51
CA MET A 319 24.28 4.73 -13.67
C MET A 319 24.20 5.58 -12.39
N THR A 320 24.74 6.80 -12.46
CA THR A 320 24.41 7.88 -11.52
C THR A 320 23.54 8.88 -12.27
N HIS A 321 22.29 9.08 -11.83
CA HIS A 321 21.42 10.13 -12.34
C HIS A 321 20.66 10.74 -11.16
N TRP A 322 20.62 12.08 -11.07
CA TRP A 322 19.99 12.83 -9.95
C TRP A 322 20.51 12.45 -8.55
N GLY A 323 21.76 11.99 -8.45
CA GLY A 323 22.35 11.58 -7.17
C GLY A 323 21.98 10.15 -6.72
N GLN A 324 21.07 9.46 -7.45
CA GLN A 324 20.71 8.07 -7.17
C GLN A 324 21.64 7.11 -7.92
N LYS A 325 22.28 6.19 -7.19
CA LYS A 325 23.16 5.14 -7.74
C LYS A 325 22.35 3.87 -7.97
N ILE A 326 22.12 3.50 -9.23
CA ILE A 326 21.51 2.19 -9.55
C ILE A 326 22.62 1.13 -9.54
N LYS A 327 22.54 0.19 -8.60
CA LYS A 327 23.55 -0.86 -8.40
C LYS A 327 23.19 -2.15 -9.14
N MET A 328 23.43 -2.18 -10.45
CA MET A 328 23.19 -3.36 -11.31
C MET A 328 24.33 -3.58 -12.30
N THR A 329 24.67 -4.84 -12.55
CA THR A 329 25.58 -5.20 -13.65
C THR A 329 24.93 -4.98 -15.03
N PRO A 330 25.72 -4.81 -16.11
CA PRO A 330 25.20 -4.76 -17.48
C PRO A 330 24.29 -5.95 -17.85
N SER A 331 24.63 -7.17 -17.42
CA SER A 331 23.80 -8.36 -17.68
C SER A 331 22.44 -8.24 -16.99
N SER A 332 22.43 -7.92 -15.70
CA SER A 332 21.19 -7.68 -14.94
C SER A 332 20.37 -6.54 -15.55
N PHE A 333 21.02 -5.43 -15.93
CA PHE A 333 20.31 -4.32 -16.57
C PHE A 333 19.58 -4.78 -17.84
N LEU A 334 20.24 -5.56 -18.70
CA LEU A 334 19.64 -6.04 -19.93
C LEU A 334 18.53 -7.07 -19.68
N SER A 335 18.62 -7.91 -18.65
CA SER A 335 17.56 -8.87 -18.31
C SER A 335 16.29 -8.20 -17.79
N TYR A 336 16.38 -6.99 -17.22
CA TYR A 336 15.21 -6.21 -16.81
C TYR A 336 14.70 -5.26 -17.91
N TYR A 337 15.60 -4.56 -18.60
CA TYR A 337 15.27 -3.37 -19.40
C TYR A 337 15.74 -3.41 -20.86
N GLY A 338 16.41 -4.49 -21.27
CA GLY A 338 16.86 -4.66 -22.65
C GLY A 338 15.69 -4.77 -23.63
N LYS A 339 15.92 -4.49 -24.92
CA LYS A 339 14.87 -4.64 -25.96
C LYS A 339 14.21 -6.02 -26.00
N ASP A 340 14.88 -7.06 -25.53
CA ASP A 340 14.38 -8.44 -25.53
C ASP A 340 13.34 -8.69 -24.41
N THR A 341 13.31 -7.80 -23.40
CA THR A 341 12.34 -7.80 -22.29
C THR A 341 11.09 -6.98 -22.60
N LEU A 342 11.08 -6.27 -23.74
CA LEU A 342 9.89 -5.60 -24.25
C LEU A 342 8.76 -6.62 -24.34
N SER A 343 7.63 -6.30 -23.72
CA SER A 343 6.43 -7.15 -23.76
C SER A 343 6.66 -8.55 -23.18
N ILE A 344 7.63 -8.78 -22.28
CA ILE A 344 7.87 -10.11 -21.71
C ILE A 344 6.62 -10.64 -20.99
N VAL A 345 5.90 -9.80 -20.25
CA VAL A 345 4.62 -10.20 -19.64
C VAL A 345 3.59 -10.51 -20.71
N GLU A 346 3.41 -9.64 -21.71
CA GLU A 346 2.46 -9.86 -22.81
C GLU A 346 2.75 -11.18 -23.55
N ARG A 347 4.02 -11.45 -23.89
CA ARG A 347 4.51 -12.61 -24.63
C ARG A 347 4.47 -13.91 -23.84
N GLU A 348 4.77 -13.87 -22.54
CA GLU A 348 4.79 -15.08 -21.73
C GLU A 348 3.40 -15.39 -21.17
N ALA A 349 2.64 -14.38 -20.74
CA ALA A 349 1.31 -14.58 -20.17
C ALA A 349 0.29 -15.13 -21.18
N GLU A 350 0.47 -14.94 -22.49
CA GLU A 350 -0.40 -15.59 -23.50
C GLU A 350 -0.35 -17.13 -23.46
N LYS A 351 0.70 -17.70 -22.85
CA LYS A 351 0.90 -19.15 -22.72
C LYS A 351 0.17 -19.73 -21.51
N LEU A 352 -0.31 -18.90 -20.58
CA LEU A 352 -0.97 -19.33 -19.36
C LEU A 352 -2.26 -20.12 -19.66
N LYS A 353 -2.49 -21.15 -18.85
CA LYS A 353 -3.67 -22.02 -18.89
C LYS A 353 -4.46 -22.00 -17.58
N ILE A 354 -4.12 -21.06 -16.71
CA ILE A 354 -4.77 -20.80 -15.43
C ILE A 354 -5.47 -19.45 -15.47
N PRO A 355 -6.49 -19.21 -14.62
CA PRO A 355 -7.12 -17.91 -14.47
C PRO A 355 -6.10 -16.79 -14.16
N TYR A 356 -6.31 -15.63 -14.78
CA TYR A 356 -5.49 -14.43 -14.63
C TYR A 356 -6.41 -13.25 -14.23
N LEU A 357 -6.14 -12.64 -13.08
CA LEU A 357 -6.78 -11.38 -12.66
C LEU A 357 -5.83 -10.19 -12.90
N ILE A 358 -6.31 -9.19 -13.63
CA ILE A 358 -5.69 -7.86 -13.66
C ILE A 358 -6.56 -6.95 -12.80
N MET A 359 -5.96 -6.28 -11.83
CA MET A 359 -6.63 -5.27 -11.01
C MET A 359 -5.89 -3.93 -11.09
N TRP A 360 -6.67 -2.87 -11.24
CA TRP A 360 -6.17 -1.51 -11.32
C TRP A 360 -7.10 -0.57 -10.55
N CYS A 361 -6.54 0.38 -9.82
CA CYS A 361 -7.29 1.41 -9.11
C CYS A 361 -7.25 2.72 -9.89
N GLN A 362 -8.38 3.38 -10.03
CA GLN A 362 -8.47 4.65 -10.74
C GLN A 362 -7.56 5.69 -10.06
N GLY A 363 -6.93 6.55 -10.86
CA GLY A 363 -5.95 7.53 -10.37
C GLY A 363 -4.51 7.03 -10.32
N ASP A 364 -4.25 5.72 -10.50
CA ASP A 364 -2.88 5.20 -10.53
C ASP A 364 -2.12 5.71 -11.77
N ASP A 365 -1.21 6.65 -11.53
CA ASP A 365 -0.32 7.28 -12.50
C ASP A 365 1.09 6.65 -12.51
N VAL A 366 1.43 5.84 -11.50
CA VAL A 366 2.70 5.09 -11.44
C VAL A 366 2.68 3.93 -12.43
N THR A 367 1.55 3.21 -12.48
CA THR A 367 1.25 2.22 -13.51
C THR A 367 -0.06 2.59 -14.22
N PRO A 368 0.01 3.45 -15.24
CA PRO A 368 -1.17 3.98 -15.91
C PRO A 368 -2.13 2.89 -16.39
N GLY A 369 -3.43 3.08 -16.16
CA GLY A 369 -4.47 2.08 -16.47
C GLY A 369 -4.50 1.57 -17.91
N LYS A 370 -4.03 2.39 -18.87
CA LYS A 370 -3.83 2.00 -20.27
C LYS A 370 -2.94 0.75 -20.43
N TRP A 371 -2.00 0.51 -19.53
CA TRP A 371 -1.15 -0.69 -19.54
C TRP A 371 -1.95 -1.95 -19.19
N SER A 372 -2.72 -1.88 -18.11
CA SER A 372 -3.65 -2.94 -17.69
C SER A 372 -4.68 -3.26 -18.77
N GLU A 373 -5.26 -2.23 -19.41
CA GLU A 373 -6.23 -2.38 -20.50
C GLU A 373 -5.61 -3.01 -21.75
N ARG A 374 -4.40 -2.57 -22.14
CA ARG A 374 -3.68 -3.12 -23.28
C ARG A 374 -3.37 -4.60 -23.06
N LEU A 375 -2.84 -4.96 -21.90
CA LEU A 375 -2.55 -6.35 -21.55
C LEU A 375 -3.83 -7.19 -21.53
N TYR A 376 -4.90 -6.69 -20.89
CA TYR A 376 -6.19 -7.38 -20.86
C TYR A 376 -6.69 -7.69 -22.28
N LYS A 377 -6.71 -6.69 -23.16
CA LYS A 377 -7.14 -6.85 -24.55
C LYS A 377 -6.29 -7.90 -25.28
N HIS A 378 -4.97 -7.79 -25.16
CA HIS A 378 -4.04 -8.75 -25.76
C HIS A 378 -4.30 -10.19 -25.29
N LEU A 379 -4.40 -10.41 -23.98
CA LEU A 379 -4.62 -11.74 -23.41
C LEU A 379 -6.01 -12.31 -23.78
N LYS A 380 -7.05 -11.47 -23.87
CA LYS A 380 -8.37 -11.89 -24.38
C LYS A 380 -8.31 -12.34 -25.83
N GLU A 381 -7.60 -11.62 -26.70
CA GLU A 381 -7.40 -12.01 -28.10
C GLU A 381 -6.69 -13.36 -28.22
N LYS A 382 -5.76 -13.64 -27.31
CA LYS A 382 -5.05 -14.94 -27.21
C LYS A 382 -5.83 -16.03 -26.48
N ARG A 383 -7.09 -15.77 -26.11
CA ARG A 383 -7.99 -16.71 -25.42
C ARG A 383 -7.46 -17.18 -24.06
N VAL A 384 -6.68 -16.35 -23.37
CA VAL A 384 -6.35 -16.57 -21.97
C VAL A 384 -7.60 -16.30 -21.12
N ASN A 385 -7.81 -17.09 -20.07
CA ASN A 385 -8.88 -16.83 -19.09
C ASN A 385 -8.48 -15.63 -18.21
N VAL A 386 -8.65 -14.42 -18.74
CA VAL A 386 -8.29 -13.18 -18.08
C VAL A 386 -9.52 -12.36 -17.71
N SER A 387 -9.47 -11.74 -16.52
CA SER A 387 -10.44 -10.77 -16.02
C SER A 387 -9.75 -9.44 -15.72
N LEU A 388 -10.48 -8.33 -15.86
CA LEU A 388 -10.03 -7.00 -15.48
C LEU A 388 -11.02 -6.43 -14.46
N ILE A 389 -10.55 -6.09 -13.27
CA ILE A 389 -11.30 -5.35 -12.26
C ILE A 389 -10.70 -3.95 -12.16
N LYS A 390 -11.55 -2.93 -12.21
CA LYS A 390 -11.18 -1.54 -12.02
C LYS A 390 -11.85 -1.04 -10.75
N LEU A 391 -11.06 -0.66 -9.77
CA LEU A 391 -11.56 -0.04 -8.55
C LEU A 391 -11.65 1.49 -8.75
N PRO A 392 -12.61 2.17 -8.09
CA PRO A 392 -12.67 3.62 -8.06
C PRO A 392 -11.42 4.23 -7.40
N GLU A 393 -11.27 5.55 -7.51
CA GLU A 393 -10.17 6.28 -6.89
C GLU A 393 -10.16 6.06 -5.38
N PRO A 394 -8.97 6.06 -4.72
CA PRO A 394 -8.87 6.12 -3.27
C PRO A 394 -9.73 7.24 -2.71
N THR A 395 -10.32 7.03 -1.53
CA THR A 395 -11.06 8.07 -0.83
C THR A 395 -10.14 9.04 -0.09
N ILE A 396 -8.86 8.70 0.08
CA ILE A 396 -7.85 9.58 0.67
C ILE A 396 -7.48 10.69 -0.34
N PRO A 397 -7.65 11.97 0.01
CA PRO A 397 -7.38 13.09 -0.88
C PRO A 397 -5.86 13.32 -0.99
N ASN A 398 -5.39 13.62 -2.21
CA ASN A 398 -4.00 13.93 -2.60
C ASN A 398 -2.83 13.41 -1.71
N PRO A 399 -2.49 12.12 -1.77
CA PRO A 399 -1.07 11.77 -1.89
C PRO A 399 -0.56 12.23 -3.26
N PRO A 400 0.76 12.20 -3.54
CA PRO A 400 1.27 12.49 -4.89
C PRO A 400 0.43 11.73 -5.93
N PRO A 401 -0.13 12.39 -6.97
CA PRO A 401 -1.45 12.13 -7.57
C PRO A 401 -1.87 10.69 -7.97
N GLY A 402 -0.99 9.70 -7.99
CA GLY A 402 -1.35 8.29 -8.16
C GLY A 402 -0.65 7.29 -7.25
N TYR A 403 0.08 7.71 -6.21
CA TYR A 403 0.74 6.79 -5.28
C TYR A 403 -0.24 5.98 -4.42
N ALA A 404 -1.29 6.60 -3.86
CA ALA A 404 -2.31 5.84 -3.11
C ALA A 404 -3.06 4.89 -4.01
N ALA A 405 -3.45 5.33 -5.21
CA ALA A 405 -4.14 4.47 -6.16
C ALA A 405 -3.23 3.30 -6.58
N HIS A 406 -1.96 3.56 -6.83
CA HIS A 406 -0.99 2.52 -7.14
C HIS A 406 -0.86 1.48 -6.02
N ARG A 407 -0.93 1.92 -4.76
CA ARG A 407 -0.84 1.07 -3.56
C ARG A 407 -2.18 0.56 -3.06
N PHE A 408 -3.30 0.93 -3.69
CA PHE A 408 -4.67 0.58 -3.29
C PHE A 408 -5.04 1.06 -1.87
N LEU A 409 -4.47 2.19 -1.42
CA LEU A 409 -4.78 2.75 -0.10
C LEU A 409 -6.24 3.23 -0.04
N SER A 410 -6.90 3.11 1.12
CA SER A 410 -8.36 3.26 1.34
C SER A 410 -9.25 2.36 0.47
N ARG A 411 -8.66 1.34 -0.15
CA ARG A 411 -9.32 0.37 -1.03
C ARG A 411 -8.86 -1.06 -0.72
N GLU A 412 -8.18 -1.28 0.39
CA GLU A 412 -7.58 -2.56 0.78
C GLU A 412 -8.65 -3.63 0.94
N GLU A 413 -9.72 -3.34 1.70
CA GLU A 413 -10.84 -4.26 1.88
C GLU A 413 -11.52 -4.57 0.53
N GLU A 414 -11.82 -3.54 -0.26
CA GLU A 414 -12.44 -3.71 -1.58
C GLU A 414 -11.55 -4.53 -2.54
N THR A 415 -10.24 -4.33 -2.46
CA THR A 415 -9.21 -5.05 -3.23
C THR A 415 -9.22 -6.54 -2.87
N ILE A 416 -9.17 -6.87 -1.59
CA ILE A 416 -9.14 -8.27 -1.15
C ILE A 416 -10.49 -8.93 -1.38
N LYS A 417 -11.59 -8.26 -1.04
CA LYS A 417 -12.95 -8.77 -1.29
C LYS A 417 -13.16 -9.11 -2.77
N SER A 418 -12.86 -8.18 -3.66
CA SER A 418 -13.01 -8.37 -5.11
C SER A 418 -12.13 -9.50 -5.63
N THR A 419 -10.93 -9.63 -5.08
CA THR A 419 -10.01 -10.72 -5.41
C THR A 419 -10.56 -12.07 -4.97
N TYR A 420 -11.06 -12.17 -3.73
CA TYR A 420 -11.60 -13.42 -3.19
C TYR A 420 -12.87 -13.85 -3.93
N ASP A 421 -13.80 -12.92 -4.17
CA ASP A 421 -15.01 -13.17 -4.97
C ASP A 421 -14.65 -13.67 -6.38
N TRP A 422 -13.59 -13.10 -6.98
CA TRP A 422 -13.07 -13.57 -8.25
C TRP A 422 -12.45 -14.97 -8.16
N LEU A 423 -11.68 -15.29 -7.11
CA LEU A 423 -11.12 -16.63 -6.90
C LEU A 423 -12.21 -17.68 -6.76
N LEU A 424 -13.24 -17.42 -5.96
CA LEU A 424 -14.39 -18.32 -5.79
C LEU A 424 -15.06 -18.68 -7.13
N LYS A 425 -15.10 -17.73 -8.06
CA LYS A 425 -15.70 -17.93 -9.39
C LYS A 425 -14.79 -18.68 -10.37
N ASN A 426 -13.47 -18.53 -10.25
CA ASN A 426 -12.53 -18.94 -11.29
C ASN A 426 -11.61 -20.11 -10.91
N VAL A 427 -11.45 -20.39 -9.62
CA VAL A 427 -10.55 -21.42 -9.10
C VAL A 427 -11.37 -22.48 -8.37
N SER A 428 -11.27 -23.73 -8.81
CA SER A 428 -11.96 -24.83 -8.17
C SER A 428 -11.44 -25.04 -6.74
N GLU A 429 -12.39 -25.25 -5.82
CA GLU A 429 -12.13 -25.50 -4.40
C GLU A 429 -11.53 -24.28 -3.66
N ALA A 430 -11.59 -23.07 -4.24
CA ALA A 430 -11.14 -21.85 -3.55
C ALA A 430 -11.89 -21.58 -2.24
N GLY A 431 -13.17 -21.96 -2.17
CA GLY A 431 -13.97 -21.85 -0.95
C GLY A 431 -13.84 -23.02 0.03
N GLU A 432 -13.17 -24.11 -0.39
CA GLU A 432 -13.01 -25.30 0.46
C GLU A 432 -11.97 -25.07 1.55
N GLU A 433 -12.22 -25.67 2.70
CA GLU A 433 -11.34 -25.60 3.86
C GLU A 433 -10.44 -26.82 3.96
N MET A 434 -9.26 -26.64 4.54
CA MET A 434 -8.40 -27.73 4.94
C MET A 434 -8.78 -28.25 6.33
N GLU A 435 -8.64 -29.56 6.54
CA GLU A 435 -8.98 -30.19 7.84
C GLU A 435 -8.03 -29.78 8.95
N SER A 436 -6.73 -29.64 8.66
CA SER A 436 -5.73 -29.14 9.59
C SER A 436 -4.49 -28.60 8.88
N MET A 437 -4.00 -27.44 9.33
CA MET A 437 -2.71 -26.87 8.93
C MET A 437 -1.66 -27.22 10.00
N LYS A 438 -0.46 -27.64 9.57
CA LYS A 438 0.65 -27.91 10.49
C LYS A 438 1.65 -26.77 10.43
N ILE A 439 1.63 -25.92 11.45
CA ILE A 439 2.62 -24.86 11.63
C ILE A 439 3.89 -25.51 12.22
N PRO A 440 5.06 -25.39 11.58
CA PRO A 440 6.32 -25.86 12.13
C PRO A 440 6.60 -25.23 13.50
N ALA A 441 7.05 -26.04 14.46
CA ALA A 441 7.25 -25.61 15.84
C ALA A 441 8.41 -24.61 16.04
N ASP A 442 9.29 -24.49 15.03
CA ASP A 442 10.42 -23.57 14.98
C ASP A 442 10.05 -22.18 14.44
N LEU A 443 8.84 -22.00 13.91
CA LEU A 443 8.37 -20.67 13.51
C LEU A 443 8.13 -19.80 14.73
N LYS A 444 8.79 -18.64 14.73
CA LYS A 444 8.59 -17.62 15.77
C LYS A 444 7.42 -16.75 15.37
N GLU A 445 6.37 -16.81 16.18
CA GLU A 445 5.32 -15.82 16.19
C GLU A 445 5.95 -14.48 16.57
N PHE A 446 5.59 -13.44 15.86
CA PHE A 446 5.98 -12.07 16.13
C PHE A 446 4.82 -11.19 15.70
N ASP A 447 4.73 -10.01 16.28
CA ASP A 447 3.87 -8.95 15.76
C ASP A 447 4.77 -8.12 14.81
N PRO A 448 4.75 -8.37 13.48
CA PRO A 448 5.40 -7.46 12.56
C PRO A 448 4.73 -6.09 12.67
N PRO A 449 5.49 -4.99 12.61
CA PRO A 449 4.90 -3.71 12.29
C PRO A 449 4.15 -3.84 10.96
N LEU A 450 2.91 -3.38 10.97
CA LEU A 450 1.95 -3.51 9.88
C LEU A 450 2.28 -2.57 8.70
N VAL A 451 3.14 -1.56 8.93
CA VAL A 451 3.68 -0.66 7.90
C VAL A 451 5.22 -0.64 7.83
N PRO A 452 5.73 -0.30 6.64
CA PRO A 452 7.13 -0.17 6.26
C PRO A 452 8.06 0.77 7.06
N GLU A 453 9.09 0.25 7.76
CA GLU A 453 10.26 1.06 8.23
C GLU A 453 10.97 1.81 7.07
N GLU A 454 10.58 3.03 6.64
CA GLU A 454 10.99 3.75 5.39
C GLU A 454 12.32 3.39 4.69
#